data_AF-A0AAE4SDA4-F1
#
_entry.id   AF-A0AAE4SDA4-F1
#
_cell.length_a   1.000
_cell.length_b   1.000
_cell.length_c   1.000
_cell.angle_alpha   90.00
_cell.angle_beta   90.00
_cell.angle_gamma   90.00
#
_symmetry.space_group_name_H-M   'P 1'
#
loop_
_entity.id
_entity.type
_entity.pdbx_description
1 polymer ?
#
loop_
_entity_poly.entity_id
_entity_poly.type
_entity_poly.pdbx_seq_one_letter_code
_entity_poly.pdbx_strand_id
1 'polypeptide(L)'
;MDAKTDMQDNTQSGVSHCPATNTDFEPKIVMFCCNWCSYAGADGAGIARFQQPPNIRVVRVMCSSRVDAVHIYTAFLEGADAVLITGCHIGDCHYVNGNDKTLVKYKFIKSMLNEMGIEDDRLMLRWISASEGQQFAEFVREMVEKVKALGPSPLRREGVI
;
A
#
# COMPACT_ATOMS: atom_id res chain seq x y z
N MET A 1 -25.60 -37.99 34.95
CA MET A 1 -26.18 -38.92 33.97
C MET A 1 -27.62 -38.49 33.85
N ASP A 2 -28.10 -37.71 32.88
CA ASP A 2 -27.65 -37.35 31.54
C ASP A 2 -28.33 -36.00 31.19
N ALA A 3 -27.58 -35.01 30.74
CA ALA A 3 -27.46 -34.62 29.33
C ALA A 3 -28.76 -34.07 28.69
N LYS A 4 -28.83 -32.74 28.68
CA LYS A 4 -29.21 -31.83 27.57
C LYS A 4 -30.25 -32.31 26.54
N THR A 5 -31.33 -31.53 26.39
CA THR A 5 -31.69 -30.93 25.08
C THR A 5 -32.73 -29.83 25.27
N ASP A 6 -32.28 -28.57 25.25
CA ASP A 6 -33.10 -27.46 24.75
C ASP A 6 -32.38 -26.93 23.51
N MET A 7 -32.90 -27.32 22.36
CA MET A 7 -32.64 -26.69 21.07
C MET A 7 -33.21 -25.28 21.12
N GLN A 8 -32.35 -24.27 21.07
CA GLN A 8 -32.72 -22.95 20.57
C GLN A 8 -31.83 -22.64 19.38
N ASP A 9 -32.48 -22.81 18.23
CA ASP A 9 -32.11 -22.34 16.91
C ASP A 9 -31.96 -20.81 16.96
N ASN A 10 -30.76 -20.31 16.63
CA ASN A 10 -30.56 -18.89 16.34
C ASN A 10 -29.42 -18.75 15.33
N THR A 11 -29.69 -19.13 14.07
CA THR A 11 -28.88 -18.70 12.94
C THR A 11 -29.11 -17.21 12.68
N GLN A 12 -28.44 -16.37 13.47
CA GLN A 12 -28.04 -15.04 13.03
C GLN A 12 -26.55 -15.13 12.70
N SER A 13 -26.26 -15.34 11.42
CA SER A 13 -24.92 -15.24 10.85
C SER A 13 -24.44 -13.79 10.94
N GLY A 14 -23.91 -13.44 12.11
CA GLY A 14 -23.23 -12.18 12.36
C GLY A 14 -21.89 -12.16 11.65
N VAL A 15 -21.73 -11.25 10.69
CA VAL A 15 -20.40 -10.78 10.30
C VAL A 15 -19.88 -9.97 11.49
N SER A 16 -19.16 -10.63 12.39
CA SER A 16 -18.50 -9.98 13.51
C SER A 16 -17.30 -9.20 13.00
N HIS A 17 -17.53 -7.97 12.53
CA HIS A 17 -16.45 -7.01 12.40
C HIS A 17 -16.03 -6.58 13.80
N CYS A 18 -15.01 -7.23 14.35
CA CYS A 18 -14.31 -6.73 15.52
C CYS A 18 -13.38 -5.59 15.06
N PRO A 19 -13.56 -4.35 15.56
CA PRO A 19 -12.58 -3.31 15.33
C PRO A 19 -11.36 -3.67 16.15
N ALA A 20 -10.29 -4.11 15.49
CA ALA A 20 -9.01 -4.35 16.13
C ALA A 20 -8.40 -2.99 16.51
N THR A 21 -8.83 -2.42 17.63
CA THR A 21 -8.08 -1.37 18.33
C THR A 21 -6.87 -2.02 18.99
N ASN A 22 -5.88 -2.40 18.18
CA ASN A 22 -4.59 -2.87 18.66
C ASN A 22 -3.61 -1.71 18.64
N THR A 23 -3.15 -1.31 19.83
CA THR A 23 -2.13 -0.27 20.02
C THR A 23 -0.78 -0.63 19.41
N ASP A 24 -0.60 -1.87 18.93
CA ASP A 24 0.62 -2.37 18.28
C ASP A 24 0.42 -2.78 16.80
N PHE A 25 -0.55 -2.17 16.10
CA PHE A 25 -0.70 -2.42 14.66
C PHE A 25 0.45 -1.80 13.85
N GLU A 26 1.32 -2.65 13.32
CA GLU A 26 2.31 -2.26 12.32
C GLU A 26 1.81 -2.58 10.90
N PRO A 27 1.56 -1.57 10.06
CA PRO A 27 1.10 -1.80 8.70
C PRO A 27 2.21 -2.42 7.85
N LYS A 28 1.83 -3.38 6.99
CA LYS A 28 2.67 -3.97 5.95
C LYS A 28 2.44 -3.20 4.65
N ILE A 29 3.43 -2.43 4.21
CA ILE A 29 3.30 -1.58 3.02
C ILE A 29 4.27 -2.07 1.92
N VAL A 30 3.76 -2.23 0.71
CA VAL A 30 4.57 -2.54 -0.48
C VAL A 30 4.69 -1.28 -1.33
N MET A 31 5.90 -0.90 -1.70
CA MET A 31 6.14 0.28 -2.53
C MET A 31 6.88 -0.07 -3.81
N PHE A 32 6.29 0.27 -4.96
CA PHE A 32 6.95 0.16 -6.25
C PHE A 32 7.73 1.45 -6.55
N CYS A 33 9.04 1.33 -6.74
CA CYS A 33 9.92 2.45 -7.05
C CYS A 33 10.51 2.33 -8.45
N CYS A 34 10.41 3.40 -9.25
CA CYS A 34 11.15 3.47 -10.50
C CYS A 34 12.66 3.55 -10.21
N ASN A 35 13.45 2.84 -11.01
CA ASN A 35 14.90 2.74 -10.83
C ASN A 35 15.59 4.11 -10.94
N TRP A 36 15.16 4.94 -11.89
CA TRP A 36 15.89 6.14 -12.29
C TRP A 36 15.73 7.32 -11.34
N CYS A 37 14.55 7.48 -10.74
CA CYS A 37 14.25 8.64 -9.90
C CYS A 37 13.97 8.19 -8.47
N SER A 38 12.83 7.55 -8.22
CA SER A 38 12.36 7.31 -6.85
C SER A 38 13.21 6.30 -6.09
N TYR A 39 13.80 5.29 -6.75
CA TYR A 39 14.74 4.38 -6.11
C TYR A 39 16.06 5.09 -5.73
N ALA A 40 16.57 5.94 -6.63
CA ALA A 40 17.72 6.80 -6.31
C ALA A 40 17.38 7.83 -5.21
N GLY A 41 16.14 8.33 -5.16
CA GLY A 41 15.65 9.17 -4.06
C GLY A 41 15.61 8.42 -2.73
N ALA A 42 15.24 7.14 -2.74
CA ALA A 42 15.32 6.27 -1.57
C ALA A 42 16.76 6.08 -1.10
N ASP A 43 17.69 5.83 -2.03
CA ASP A 43 19.12 5.73 -1.74
C ASP A 43 19.66 7.05 -1.17
N GLY A 44 19.24 8.19 -1.76
CA GLY A 44 19.56 9.53 -1.30
C GLY A 44 19.05 9.80 0.13
N ALA A 45 17.86 9.31 0.46
CA ALA A 45 17.33 9.37 1.82
C ALA A 45 18.18 8.58 2.81
N GLY A 46 18.68 7.41 2.41
CA GLY A 46 19.59 6.58 3.19
C GLY A 46 20.95 7.26 3.42
N ILE A 47 21.55 7.82 2.37
CA ILE A 47 22.83 8.55 2.43
C ILE A 47 22.74 9.77 3.36
N ALA A 48 21.66 10.55 3.21
CA ALA A 48 21.39 11.70 4.06
C ALA A 48 20.91 11.34 5.48
N ARG A 49 20.72 10.04 5.77
CA ARG A 49 20.27 9.51 7.07
C ARG A 49 18.90 10.04 7.50
N PHE A 50 18.03 10.35 6.55
CA PHE A 50 16.65 10.72 6.87
C PHE A 50 15.91 9.51 7.45
N GLN A 51 15.53 9.63 8.72
CA GLN A 51 14.84 8.56 9.43
C GLN A 51 13.42 8.39 8.89
N GLN A 52 13.01 7.15 8.70
CA GLN A 52 11.69 6.79 8.19
C GLN A 52 11.26 5.46 8.82
N PRO A 53 9.95 5.22 9.02
CA PRO A 53 9.48 3.96 9.60
C PRO A 53 9.91 2.73 8.78
N PRO A 54 10.21 1.59 9.41
CA PRO A 54 10.71 0.37 8.75
C PRO A 54 9.62 -0.45 8.04
N ASN A 55 8.38 0.06 7.98
CA ASN A 55 7.17 -0.66 7.57
C ASN A 55 7.06 -0.90 6.06
N ILE A 56 7.92 -0.26 5.26
CA ILE A 56 7.85 -0.28 3.80
C ILE A 56 8.84 -1.29 3.22
N ARG A 57 8.35 -2.11 2.31
CA ARG A 57 9.15 -3.02 1.47
C ARG A 57 9.19 -2.47 0.04
N VAL A 58 10.37 -2.07 -0.40
CA VAL A 58 10.58 -1.49 -1.73
C VAL A 58 10.75 -2.58 -2.77
N VAL A 59 9.96 -2.51 -3.83
CA VAL A 59 10.09 -3.32 -5.04
C VAL A 59 10.62 -2.43 -6.16
N ARG A 60 11.82 -2.73 -6.63
CA ARG A 60 12.45 -1.98 -7.72
C ARG A 60 11.85 -2.39 -9.07
N VAL A 61 11.41 -1.40 -9.83
CA VAL A 61 10.99 -1.56 -11.23
C VAL A 61 11.74 -0.56 -12.11
N MET A 62 11.98 -0.86 -13.38
CA MET A 62 12.71 0.07 -14.25
C MET A 62 11.93 1.39 -14.47
N CYS A 63 10.62 1.29 -14.64
CA CYS A 63 9.72 2.43 -14.78
C CYS A 63 8.45 2.20 -13.96
N SER A 64 7.82 3.27 -13.48
CA SER A 64 6.50 3.18 -12.84
C SER A 64 5.45 2.57 -13.78
N SER A 65 5.62 2.73 -15.11
CA SER A 65 4.75 2.14 -16.12
C SER A 65 4.71 0.62 -16.11
N ARG A 66 5.74 -0.02 -15.54
CA ARG A 66 5.80 -1.48 -15.39
C ARG A 66 4.79 -2.00 -14.37
N VAL A 67 4.40 -1.16 -13.41
CA VAL A 67 3.38 -1.50 -12.43
C VAL A 67 2.04 -1.60 -13.14
N ASP A 68 1.38 -2.74 -12.98
CA ASP A 68 0.10 -3.06 -13.59
C ASP A 68 -0.89 -3.47 -12.49
N ALA A 69 -2.18 -3.46 -12.82
CA ALA A 69 -3.26 -3.77 -11.88
C ALA A 69 -3.05 -5.11 -11.17
N VAL A 70 -2.57 -6.13 -11.91
CA VAL A 70 -2.24 -7.46 -11.35
C VAL A 70 -1.23 -7.36 -10.19
N HIS A 71 -0.20 -6.52 -10.29
CA HIS A 71 0.78 -6.37 -9.22
C HIS A 71 0.16 -5.77 -7.95
N ILE A 72 -0.73 -4.79 -8.14
CA ILE A 72 -1.40 -4.09 -7.04
C ILE A 72 -2.40 -5.03 -6.36
N TYR A 73 -3.25 -5.71 -7.13
CA TYR A 73 -4.21 -6.68 -6.58
C TYR A 73 -3.51 -7.84 -5.89
N THR A 74 -2.42 -8.36 -6.47
CA THR A 74 -1.63 -9.42 -5.84
C THR A 74 -1.06 -8.94 -4.50
N ALA A 75 -0.52 -7.74 -4.43
CA ALA A 75 -0.01 -7.20 -3.17
C ALA A 75 -1.10 -7.13 -2.08
N PHE A 76 -2.31 -6.69 -2.41
CA PHE A 76 -3.43 -6.70 -1.47
C PHE A 76 -3.88 -8.12 -1.08
N LEU A 77 -3.92 -9.06 -2.02
CA LEU A 77 -4.28 -10.47 -1.77
C LEU A 77 -3.24 -11.20 -0.88
N GLU A 78 -1.97 -10.82 -1.00
CA GLU A 78 -0.88 -11.29 -0.14
C GLU A 78 -0.86 -10.59 1.24
N GLY A 79 -1.84 -9.72 1.51
CA GLY A 79 -2.04 -9.09 2.82
C GLY A 79 -1.29 -7.78 3.03
N ALA A 80 -0.94 -7.05 1.96
CA ALA A 80 -0.49 -5.67 2.11
C ALA A 80 -1.62 -4.78 2.64
N ASP A 81 -1.31 -3.96 3.64
CA ASP A 81 -2.24 -2.98 4.21
C ASP A 81 -2.37 -1.75 3.31
N ALA A 82 -1.32 -1.45 2.53
CA ALA A 82 -1.32 -0.44 1.49
C ALA A 82 -0.27 -0.73 0.40
N VAL A 83 -0.52 -0.19 -0.78
CA VAL A 83 0.36 -0.26 -1.96
C VAL A 83 0.70 1.15 -2.41
N LEU A 84 2.00 1.43 -2.52
CA LEU A 84 2.52 2.72 -2.94
C LEU A 84 3.16 2.60 -4.33
N ILE A 85 2.96 3.61 -5.16
CA ILE A 85 3.62 3.71 -6.46
C ILE A 85 4.40 5.01 -6.48
N THR A 86 5.67 4.94 -6.87
CA THR A 86 6.51 6.12 -7.06
C THR A 86 7.14 6.14 -8.43
N GLY A 87 7.32 7.34 -8.99
CA GLY A 87 7.94 7.53 -10.28
C GLY A 87 8.62 8.88 -10.42
N CYS A 88 9.26 9.11 -11.56
CA CYS A 88 9.78 10.43 -11.94
C CYS A 88 8.63 11.44 -12.09
N HIS A 89 8.93 12.73 -11.92
CA HIS A 89 8.01 13.83 -12.24
C HIS A 89 7.50 13.72 -13.67
N ILE A 90 6.25 14.14 -13.88
CA ILE A 90 5.63 14.17 -15.21
C ILE A 90 6.45 15.11 -16.10
N GLY A 91 6.89 14.61 -17.25
CA GLY A 91 7.86 15.28 -18.14
C GLY A 91 9.30 14.79 -18.01
N ASP A 92 9.71 14.29 -16.84
CA ASP A 92 11.09 13.85 -16.56
C ASP A 92 11.26 12.33 -16.64
N CYS A 93 10.35 11.63 -17.33
CA CYS A 93 10.43 10.19 -17.41
C CYS A 93 11.65 9.76 -18.23
N HIS A 94 12.48 8.89 -17.65
CA HIS A 94 13.59 8.28 -18.39
C HIS A 94 13.14 7.55 -19.67
N TYR A 95 11.91 7.02 -19.66
CA TYR A 95 11.29 6.36 -20.82
C TYR A 95 10.23 7.24 -21.49
N VAL A 96 10.47 8.55 -21.54
CA VAL A 96 9.68 9.58 -22.21
C VAL A 96 8.31 9.83 -21.59
N ASN A 97 7.39 8.86 -21.65
CA ASN A 97 6.00 9.02 -21.21
C ASN A 97 5.48 7.84 -20.36
N GLY A 98 6.39 7.07 -19.76
CA GLY A 98 6.01 5.90 -18.96
C GLY A 98 5.14 6.29 -17.76
N ASN A 99 5.50 7.36 -17.05
CA ASN A 99 4.76 7.84 -15.89
C ASN A 99 3.38 8.41 -16.25
N ASP A 100 3.18 9.00 -17.43
CA ASP A 100 1.86 9.42 -17.91
C ASP A 100 0.89 8.23 -17.99
N LYS A 101 1.36 7.11 -18.55
CA LYS A 101 0.58 5.86 -18.62
C LYS A 101 0.27 5.32 -17.23
N THR A 102 1.20 5.44 -16.28
CA THR A 102 0.97 5.08 -14.88
C THR A 102 -0.14 5.92 -14.27
N LEU A 103 -0.19 7.23 -14.53
CA LEU A 103 -1.22 8.11 -14.00
C LEU A 103 -2.62 7.71 -14.45
N VAL A 104 -2.78 7.36 -15.73
CA VAL A 104 -4.05 6.87 -16.29
C VAL A 104 -4.46 5.56 -15.62
N LYS A 105 -3.54 4.58 -15.55
CA LYS A 105 -3.79 3.28 -14.91
C LYS A 105 -4.13 3.43 -13.43
N TYR A 106 -3.39 4.25 -12.71
CA TYR A 106 -3.59 4.51 -11.29
C TYR A 106 -5.01 5.01 -11.01
N LYS A 107 -5.50 5.99 -11.78
CA LYS A 107 -6.86 6.52 -11.62
C LYS A 107 -7.92 5.44 -11.80
N PHE A 108 -7.77 4.61 -12.84
CA PHE A 108 -8.69 3.51 -13.12
C PHE A 108 -8.65 2.42 -12.03
N ILE A 109 -7.47 2.03 -11.58
CA ILE A 109 -7.33 1.01 -10.54
C ILE A 109 -7.87 1.54 -9.21
N LYS A 110 -7.65 2.82 -8.90
CA LYS A 110 -8.18 3.46 -7.70
C LYS A 110 -9.71 3.45 -7.68
N SER A 111 -10.39 3.76 -8.79
CA SER A 111 -11.85 3.67 -8.86
C SER A 111 -12.35 2.24 -8.67
N MET A 112 -11.66 1.25 -9.26
CA MET A 112 -12.01 -0.16 -9.06
C MET A 112 -11.84 -0.63 -7.60
N LEU A 113 -10.77 -0.20 -6.93
CA LEU A 113 -10.56 -0.53 -5.52
C LEU A 113 -11.66 0.06 -4.62
N ASN A 114 -12.10 1.28 -4.91
CA ASN A 114 -13.22 1.92 -4.22
C ASN A 114 -14.53 1.12 -4.39
N GLU A 115 -14.83 0.67 -5.61
CA GLU A 115 -16.00 -0.20 -5.87
C GLU A 115 -15.92 -1.54 -5.13
N MET A 116 -14.71 -2.04 -4.86
CA MET A 116 -14.47 -3.26 -4.06
C MET A 116 -14.54 -3.01 -2.55
N GLY A 117 -14.77 -1.77 -2.10
CA GLY A 117 -14.82 -1.40 -0.69
C GLY A 117 -13.46 -1.21 -0.03
N ILE A 118 -12.38 -1.07 -0.81
CA ILE A 118 -11.04 -0.76 -0.32
C ILE A 118 -10.88 0.75 -0.28
N GLU A 119 -10.40 1.27 0.84
CA GLU A 119 -10.27 2.69 1.08
C GLU A 119 -9.25 3.33 0.13
N ASP A 120 -9.60 4.51 -0.39
CA ASP A 120 -8.82 5.28 -1.35
C ASP A 120 -7.38 5.57 -0.92
N ASP A 121 -7.16 5.66 0.39
CA ASP A 121 -5.86 5.92 1.02
C ASP A 121 -5.02 4.65 1.19
N ARG A 122 -5.45 3.50 0.67
CA ARG A 122 -4.60 2.28 0.62
C ARG A 122 -3.81 2.14 -0.67
N LEU A 123 -4.22 2.81 -1.75
CA LEU A 123 -3.47 2.89 -3.00
C LEU A 123 -3.09 4.35 -3.27
N MET A 124 -1.79 4.63 -3.30
CA MET A 124 -1.32 6.00 -3.37
C MET A 124 -0.14 6.14 -4.34
N LEU A 125 -0.09 7.28 -5.05
CA LEU A 125 0.90 7.58 -6.08
C LEU A 125 1.61 8.89 -5.77
N ARG A 126 2.95 8.89 -5.85
CA ARG A 126 3.77 10.09 -5.71
C ARG A 126 4.86 10.18 -6.78
N TRP A 127 5.15 11.40 -7.20
CA TRP A 127 6.27 11.68 -8.09
C TRP A 127 7.45 12.22 -7.27
N ILE A 128 8.59 11.54 -7.35
CA ILE A 128 9.79 11.81 -6.57
C ILE A 128 11.00 11.67 -7.50
N SER A 129 11.77 12.74 -7.62
CA SER A 129 13.01 12.81 -8.38
C SER A 129 14.18 12.13 -7.64
N ALA A 130 15.31 11.94 -8.34
CA ALA A 130 16.49 11.33 -7.74
C ALA A 130 17.13 12.17 -6.62
N SER A 131 16.98 13.50 -6.64
CA SER A 131 17.56 14.40 -5.64
C SER A 131 16.63 14.66 -4.45
N GLU A 132 15.41 14.14 -4.48
CA GLU A 132 14.35 14.44 -3.50
C GLU A 132 14.30 13.43 -2.34
N GLY A 133 15.47 13.07 -1.79
CA GLY A 133 15.56 12.09 -0.69
C GLY A 133 14.80 12.51 0.58
N GLN A 134 14.75 13.82 0.88
CA GLN A 134 13.96 14.32 2.01
C GLN A 134 12.46 14.10 1.77
N GLN A 135 11.96 14.46 0.58
CA GLN A 135 10.54 14.26 0.23
C GLN A 135 10.17 12.77 0.23
N PHE A 136 11.09 11.89 -0.15
CA PHE A 136 10.89 10.46 -0.04
C PHE A 136 10.66 10.02 1.41
N ALA A 137 11.54 10.42 2.34
CA ALA A 137 11.39 10.06 3.75
C ALA A 137 10.13 10.66 4.39
N GLU A 138 9.77 11.89 4.02
CA GLU A 138 8.53 12.55 4.44
C GLU A 138 7.30 11.81 3.93
N PHE A 139 7.29 11.47 2.64
CA PHE A 139 6.23 10.67 2.03
C PHE A 139 6.09 9.33 2.75
N VAL A 140 7.17 8.59 2.98
CA VAL A 140 7.12 7.33 3.73
C VAL A 140 6.47 7.49 5.11
N ARG A 141 6.82 8.55 5.86
CA ARG A 141 6.24 8.83 7.18
C ARG A 141 4.74 9.13 7.10
N GLU A 142 4.35 10.06 6.23
CA GLU A 142 2.94 10.44 6.01
C GLU A 142 2.07 9.22 5.71
N MET A 143 2.60 8.31 4.90
CA MET A 143 1.85 7.19 4.37
C MET A 143 1.71 6.08 5.42
N VAL A 144 2.74 5.86 6.23
CA VAL A 144 2.65 4.96 7.38
C VAL A 144 1.65 5.48 8.41
N GLU A 145 1.63 6.78 8.68
CA GLU A 145 0.66 7.40 9.59
C GLU A 145 -0.78 7.26 9.08
N LYS A 146 -1.02 7.54 7.80
CA LYS A 146 -2.32 7.34 7.15
C LYS A 146 -2.80 5.90 7.26
N VAL A 147 -1.96 4.93 6.92
CA VAL A 147 -2.34 3.52 6.94
C VAL A 147 -2.53 3.00 8.38
N LYS A 148 -1.75 3.50 9.35
CA LYS A 148 -1.97 3.22 10.77
C LYS A 148 -3.34 3.72 11.23
N ALA A 149 -3.78 4.89 10.78
CA ALA A 149 -5.09 5.43 11.12
C ALA A 149 -6.26 4.64 10.51
N LEU A 150 -6.06 4.05 9.32
CA LEU A 150 -7.06 3.17 8.69
C LEU A 150 -7.14 1.78 9.34
N GLY A 151 -6.07 1.31 9.95
CA GLY A 151 -5.98 -0.04 10.51
C GLY A 151 -5.75 -1.13 9.45
N PRO A 152 -5.84 -2.41 9.86
CA PRO A 152 -5.51 -3.55 8.99
C PRO A 152 -6.40 -3.59 7.74
N SER A 153 -5.83 -4.03 6.63
CA SER A 153 -6.58 -4.18 5.37
C SER A 153 -7.69 -5.24 5.52
N PRO A 154 -8.89 -4.99 4.98
CA PRO A 154 -9.98 -5.98 4.94
C PRO A 154 -9.60 -7.28 4.22
N LEU A 155 -8.62 -7.23 3.32
CA LEU A 155 -8.15 -8.38 2.54
C LEU A 155 -6.99 -9.14 3.21
N ARG A 156 -6.54 -8.70 4.38
CA ARG A 156 -5.46 -9.35 5.11
C ARG A 156 -5.91 -10.75 5.55
N ARG A 157 -5.34 -11.79 4.94
CA ARG A 157 -5.55 -13.18 5.38
C ARG A 157 -4.98 -13.37 6.77
N GLU A 158 -5.78 -13.96 7.65
CA GLU A 158 -5.34 -14.44 8.95
C GLU A 158 -4.32 -15.58 8.74
N GLY A 159 -3.06 -15.38 9.13
CA GLY A 159 -2.00 -16.40 9.02
C GLY A 159 -0.87 -16.13 8.02
N VAL A 160 -0.85 -15.00 7.31
CA VAL A 160 0.34 -14.58 6.53
C VAL A 160 1.29 -13.80 7.45
N ILE A 161 2.18 -14.56 8.09
CA ILE A 161 3.31 -14.11 8.91
C ILE A 161 4.36 -13.38 8.06
#